data_AF-A0A958F7T7-F1
#
_entry.id   AF-A0A958F7T7-F1
#
_cell.length_a   1.000
_cell.length_b   1.000
_cell.length_c   1.000
_cell.angle_alpha   90.00
_cell.angle_beta   90.00
_cell.angle_gamma   90.00
#
_symmetry.space_group_name_H-M   'P 1'
#
loop_
_entity.id
_entity.type
_entity.pdbx_description
1 polymer ?
#
loop_
_entity_poly.entity_id
_entity_poly.type
_entity_poly.pdbx_seq_one_letter_code
_entity_poly.pdbx_strand_id
1 'polypeptide(L)'
;MDFQEYQAQDSNRWNEIQDPLDLNSISELTNHDKQWMAIDALAGNCFSEKGDIGYGSHFHLWLRWVQSDDPYALLWWHWMSSQEEKPAIDSIDGLKPKEAQKVKLDLRDRDAYIIQLWHTINNKNTNNRQARVQFEKRYAPWNYYTRHFFNWFLKRYNVVDARQVFTQSLLSRYVHIPLSLLIIALVGLFLGDIWPPGQNWLITGISLLLGFVVGNVAARMKPAYFLQSLIPRFAATIAVGYLFLFSASGLVAVLYESRLDFWLQAAICLVIILAVGIYMVQVIHRQVQPRLSLWRAVQRSLHLLLTGVAHSAIGLWVSAPLLYSGTFLDQSAPPEPTAGTLLLTATIALAIGVVLQMVWEDKPVTEPL
;
A
#
# COMPACT_ATOMS: atom_id res chain seq x y z
N MET A 1 -20.57 16.90 -13.47
CA MET A 1 -20.17 15.58 -14.01
C MET A 1 -19.83 14.74 -12.81
N ASP A 2 -20.66 13.76 -12.52
CA ASP A 2 -20.58 12.98 -11.30
C ASP A 2 -19.32 12.09 -11.33
N PHE A 3 -18.70 11.80 -10.18
CA PHE A 3 -17.44 11.04 -10.14
C PHE A 3 -17.58 9.65 -10.78
N GLN A 4 -18.76 9.04 -10.66
CA GLN A 4 -19.11 7.77 -11.30
C GLN A 4 -19.28 7.92 -12.82
N GLU A 5 -19.82 9.05 -13.28
CA GLU A 5 -20.00 9.34 -14.70
C GLU A 5 -18.63 9.57 -15.36
N TYR A 6 -17.71 10.24 -14.68
CA TYR A 6 -16.31 10.38 -15.10
C TYR A 6 -15.56 9.04 -15.07
N GLN A 7 -15.79 8.18 -14.06
CA GLN A 7 -15.21 6.83 -14.01
C GLN A 7 -15.76 5.89 -15.09
N ALA A 8 -17.05 5.98 -15.40
CA ALA A 8 -17.67 5.20 -16.48
C ALA A 8 -17.17 5.68 -17.85
N GLN A 9 -17.04 7.00 -18.05
CA GLN A 9 -16.39 7.55 -19.24
C GLN A 9 -14.90 7.20 -19.33
N ASP A 10 -14.16 7.19 -18.22
CA ASP A 10 -12.75 6.77 -18.18
C ASP A 10 -12.59 5.27 -18.42
N SER A 11 -13.49 4.43 -17.89
CA SER A 11 -13.49 2.99 -18.14
C SER A 11 -13.86 2.67 -19.59
N ASN A 12 -14.82 3.40 -20.16
CA ASN A 12 -15.18 3.28 -21.57
C ASN A 12 -14.07 3.82 -22.47
N ARG A 13 -13.39 4.91 -22.11
CA ARG A 13 -12.16 5.35 -22.79
C ARG A 13 -11.03 4.35 -22.66
N TRP A 14 -10.92 3.63 -21.55
CA TRP A 14 -9.99 2.52 -21.44
C TRP A 14 -10.32 1.39 -22.40
N ASN A 15 -11.61 1.10 -22.58
CA ASN A 15 -12.10 0.09 -23.51
C ASN A 15 -12.08 0.57 -24.98
N GLU A 16 -12.12 1.87 -25.24
CA GLU A 16 -11.95 2.46 -26.57
C GLU A 16 -10.46 2.63 -26.94
N ILE A 17 -9.59 2.81 -25.94
CA ILE A 17 -8.12 2.66 -26.04
C ILE A 17 -7.71 1.16 -25.93
N GLN A 18 -8.68 0.25 -25.72
CA GLN A 18 -8.58 -1.18 -26.03
C GLN A 18 -9.05 -1.45 -27.47
N ASP A 19 -8.79 -0.54 -28.41
CA ASP A 19 -8.30 -1.09 -29.68
C ASP A 19 -7.14 -2.01 -29.28
N PRO A 20 -7.12 -3.29 -29.68
CA PRO A 20 -6.05 -4.22 -29.33
C PRO A 20 -4.78 -3.75 -30.04
N LEU A 21 -4.19 -2.65 -29.56
CA LEU A 21 -2.78 -2.40 -29.65
C LEU A 21 -2.18 -3.65 -29.05
N ASP A 22 -1.67 -4.46 -29.95
CA ASP A 22 -1.46 -5.87 -29.76
C ASP A 22 -0.42 -6.04 -28.64
N LEU A 23 -0.84 -6.27 -27.40
CA LEU A 23 0.09 -6.62 -26.33
C LEU A 23 0.91 -7.86 -26.74
N ASN A 24 0.40 -8.67 -27.69
CA ASN A 24 1.14 -9.76 -28.27
C ASN A 24 2.35 -9.28 -29.09
N SER A 25 2.31 -8.09 -29.73
CA SER A 25 3.49 -7.51 -30.40
C SER A 25 4.69 -7.36 -29.47
N ILE A 26 4.46 -7.00 -28.19
CA ILE A 26 5.54 -6.96 -27.19
C ILE A 26 5.89 -8.39 -26.76
N SER A 27 4.91 -9.27 -26.61
CA SER A 27 5.14 -10.67 -26.24
C SER A 27 6.03 -11.41 -27.25
N GLU A 28 5.94 -11.08 -28.53
CA GLU A 28 6.68 -11.67 -29.66
C GLU A 28 8.16 -11.25 -29.71
N LEU A 29 8.52 -10.14 -29.05
CA LEU A 29 9.91 -9.69 -28.98
C LEU A 29 10.79 -10.71 -28.23
N THR A 30 12.07 -10.79 -28.59
CA THR A 30 12.99 -11.63 -27.83
C THR A 30 13.19 -11.07 -26.41
N ASN A 31 13.60 -11.91 -25.46
CA ASN A 31 13.89 -11.45 -24.10
C ASN A 31 14.98 -10.38 -24.05
N HIS A 32 15.93 -10.45 -24.97
CA HIS A 32 17.01 -9.47 -25.11
C HIS A 32 16.48 -8.13 -25.64
N ASP A 33 15.58 -8.15 -26.63
CA ASP A 33 14.95 -6.92 -27.14
C ASP A 33 14.08 -6.24 -26.09
N LYS A 34 13.30 -7.02 -25.32
CA LYS A 34 12.54 -6.52 -24.16
C LYS A 34 13.46 -5.90 -23.10
N GLN A 35 14.62 -6.50 -22.86
CA GLN A 35 15.61 -5.96 -21.94
C GLN A 35 16.14 -4.60 -22.43
N TRP A 36 16.52 -4.48 -23.70
CA TRP A 36 16.95 -3.21 -24.29
C TRP A 36 15.85 -2.15 -24.25
N MET A 37 14.62 -2.55 -24.55
CA MET A 37 13.46 -1.66 -24.43
C MET A 37 13.27 -1.15 -22.99
N ALA A 38 13.47 -2.01 -21.99
CA ALA A 38 13.40 -1.61 -20.58
C ALA A 38 14.48 -0.58 -20.20
N ILE A 39 15.69 -0.76 -20.73
CA ILE A 39 16.85 0.12 -20.51
C ILE A 39 16.63 1.47 -21.20
N ASP A 40 16.23 1.46 -22.47
CA ASP A 40 15.93 2.66 -23.24
C ASP A 40 14.76 3.45 -22.64
N ALA A 41 13.76 2.75 -22.11
CA ALA A 41 12.65 3.36 -21.39
C ALA A 41 13.13 4.14 -20.16
N LEU A 42 14.12 3.62 -19.42
CA LEU A 42 14.71 4.30 -18.26
C LEU A 42 15.67 5.43 -18.64
N ALA A 43 16.44 5.27 -19.72
CA ALA A 43 17.29 6.32 -20.28
C ALA A 43 16.48 7.47 -20.90
N GLY A 44 15.21 7.19 -21.21
CA GLY A 44 14.30 8.08 -21.90
C GLY A 44 14.61 8.28 -23.37
N ASN A 45 15.21 7.25 -23.98
CA ASN A 45 15.56 7.22 -25.40
C ASN A 45 14.38 6.83 -26.29
N CYS A 46 13.34 6.20 -25.73
CA CYS A 46 12.12 5.81 -26.46
C CYS A 46 11.34 6.99 -27.10
N PHE A 47 11.78 8.24 -26.88
CA PHE A 47 11.12 9.47 -27.32
C PHE A 47 12.04 10.47 -28.01
N SER A 48 13.32 10.15 -28.24
CA SER A 48 14.19 11.10 -28.93
C SER A 48 13.69 11.31 -30.36
N GLU A 49 13.66 12.55 -30.85
CA GLU A 49 13.23 12.91 -32.21
C GLU A 49 14.02 12.20 -33.35
N LYS A 50 15.11 11.51 -33.00
CA LYS A 50 15.90 10.66 -33.91
C LYS A 50 15.37 9.23 -34.02
N GLY A 51 14.49 8.80 -33.12
CA GLY A 51 13.82 7.51 -33.19
C GLY A 51 12.55 7.62 -34.02
N ASP A 52 12.42 6.74 -35.01
CA ASP A 52 11.27 6.62 -35.90
C ASP A 52 9.93 6.83 -35.19
N ILE A 53 8.99 7.45 -35.90
CA ILE A 53 7.62 7.81 -35.50
C ILE A 53 6.85 6.62 -34.86
N GLY A 54 7.33 5.38 -35.02
CA GLY A 54 6.79 4.16 -34.40
C GLY A 54 7.10 3.94 -32.91
N TYR A 55 8.13 4.54 -32.30
CA TYR A 55 8.50 4.20 -30.90
C TYR A 55 7.53 4.73 -29.83
N GLY A 56 6.80 5.82 -30.12
CA GLY A 56 5.86 6.41 -29.15
C GLY A 56 4.66 5.51 -28.82
N SER A 57 4.14 4.75 -29.79
CA SER A 57 3.09 3.75 -29.56
C SER A 57 3.61 2.54 -28.78
N HIS A 58 4.86 2.13 -29.04
CA HIS A 58 5.50 1.00 -28.38
C HIS A 58 5.76 1.26 -26.90
N PHE A 59 6.07 2.49 -26.49
CA PHE A 59 6.27 2.79 -25.06
C PHE A 59 4.97 2.79 -24.25
N HIS A 60 3.85 3.25 -24.83
CA HIS A 60 2.55 3.11 -24.17
C HIS A 60 2.21 1.64 -23.91
N LEU A 61 2.40 0.82 -24.94
CA LEU A 61 2.23 -0.63 -24.88
C LEU A 61 3.17 -1.24 -23.85
N TRP A 62 4.44 -0.79 -23.82
CA TRP A 62 5.42 -1.22 -22.85
C TRP A 62 4.97 -0.93 -21.44
N LEU A 63 4.62 0.32 -21.13
CA LEU A 63 4.11 0.71 -19.80
C LEU A 63 2.96 -0.17 -19.34
N ARG A 64 2.00 -0.46 -20.23
CA ARG A 64 0.86 -1.33 -19.93
C ARG A 64 1.29 -2.78 -19.75
N TRP A 65 2.11 -3.30 -20.64
CA TRP A 65 2.57 -4.68 -20.63
C TRP A 65 3.43 -4.99 -19.40
N VAL A 66 4.36 -4.10 -19.03
CA VAL A 66 5.18 -4.32 -17.82
C VAL A 66 4.38 -4.24 -16.52
N GLN A 67 3.19 -3.63 -16.55
CA GLN A 67 2.27 -3.50 -15.41
C GLN A 67 1.13 -4.52 -15.41
N SER A 68 0.91 -5.24 -16.51
CA SER A 68 -0.16 -6.22 -16.62
C SER A 68 0.18 -7.53 -15.91
N ASP A 69 -0.86 -8.30 -15.62
CA ASP A 69 -0.72 -9.69 -15.16
C ASP A 69 -0.75 -10.66 -16.36
N ASP A 70 -0.32 -10.19 -17.53
CA ASP A 70 -0.16 -10.99 -18.72
C ASP A 70 0.88 -12.12 -18.48
N PRO A 71 0.60 -13.37 -18.85
CA PRO A 71 1.51 -14.48 -18.60
C PRO A 71 2.92 -14.27 -19.18
N TYR A 72 3.05 -13.64 -20.35
CA TYR A 72 4.35 -13.36 -20.97
C TYR A 72 5.10 -12.26 -20.24
N ALA A 73 4.40 -11.23 -19.75
CA ALA A 73 5.00 -10.20 -18.90
C ALA A 73 5.51 -10.81 -17.59
N LEU A 74 4.73 -11.68 -16.96
CA LEU A 74 5.12 -12.38 -15.73
C LEU A 74 6.32 -13.32 -15.95
N LEU A 75 6.31 -14.09 -17.04
CA LEU A 75 7.43 -14.96 -17.42
C LEU A 75 8.70 -14.16 -17.70
N TRP A 76 8.59 -13.01 -18.38
CA TRP A 76 9.75 -12.15 -18.61
C TRP A 76 10.30 -11.56 -17.32
N TRP A 77 9.44 -11.10 -16.40
CA TRP A 77 9.90 -10.62 -15.10
C TRP A 77 10.53 -11.73 -14.24
N HIS A 78 10.03 -12.96 -14.32
CA HIS A 78 10.64 -14.11 -13.67
C HIS A 78 12.00 -14.45 -14.29
N TRP A 79 12.11 -14.37 -15.62
CA TRP A 79 13.38 -14.53 -16.31
C TRP A 79 14.38 -13.44 -15.88
N MET A 80 13.96 -12.18 -15.84
CA MET A 80 14.78 -11.04 -15.41
C MET A 80 15.26 -11.17 -13.97
N SER A 81 14.41 -11.61 -13.03
CA SER A 81 14.80 -11.77 -11.63
C SER A 81 15.84 -12.88 -11.42
N SER A 82 15.91 -13.84 -12.34
CA SER A 82 16.88 -14.94 -12.33
C SER A 82 18.22 -14.61 -13.00
N GLN A 83 18.32 -13.48 -13.72
CA GLN A 83 19.57 -13.11 -14.37
C GLN A 83 20.61 -12.69 -13.33
N GLU A 84 21.86 -13.09 -13.55
CA GLU A 84 22.99 -12.57 -12.78
C GLU A 84 23.07 -11.05 -12.93
N GLU A 85 23.58 -10.38 -11.89
CA GLU A 85 23.80 -8.94 -11.92
C GLU A 85 24.89 -8.64 -12.95
N LYS A 86 24.48 -8.47 -14.21
CA LYS A 86 25.39 -7.94 -15.22
C LYS A 86 25.78 -6.53 -14.76
N PRO A 87 27.07 -6.17 -14.77
CA PRO A 87 27.49 -4.80 -14.49
C PRO A 87 26.65 -3.87 -15.37
N ALA A 88 26.12 -2.81 -14.75
CA ALA A 88 25.30 -1.81 -15.43
C ALA A 88 25.94 -1.51 -16.78
N ILE A 89 25.17 -1.63 -17.86
CA ILE A 89 25.67 -1.50 -19.24
C ILE A 89 26.53 -0.25 -19.29
N ASP A 90 27.85 -0.47 -19.34
CA ASP A 90 28.84 0.59 -19.38
C ASP A 90 28.58 1.31 -20.70
N SER A 91 28.02 2.52 -20.58
CA SER A 91 27.50 3.35 -21.67
C SER A 91 26.26 2.79 -22.39
N ILE A 92 25.10 3.33 -22.00
CA ILE A 92 24.08 3.64 -22.98
C ILE A 92 24.67 4.76 -23.84
N ASP A 93 24.94 4.49 -25.12
CA ASP A 93 25.45 5.48 -26.07
C ASP A 93 24.60 6.76 -26.00
N GLY A 94 25.20 7.86 -25.55
CA GLY A 94 24.54 9.16 -25.37
C GLY A 94 24.36 9.64 -23.94
N LEU A 95 24.51 8.78 -22.91
CA LEU A 95 24.60 9.21 -21.52
C LEU A 95 26.05 9.58 -21.19
N LYS A 96 26.30 10.85 -20.82
CA LYS A 96 27.65 11.30 -20.46
C LYS A 96 28.22 10.39 -19.35
N PRO A 97 29.53 10.04 -19.37
CA PRO A 97 30.13 9.12 -18.39
C PRO A 97 29.93 9.52 -16.92
N LYS A 98 29.73 10.81 -16.64
CA LYS A 98 29.44 11.32 -15.27
C LYS A 98 27.99 11.11 -14.81
N GLU A 99 27.05 10.87 -15.71
CA GLU A 99 25.63 10.63 -15.42
C GLU A 99 25.26 9.14 -15.51
N ALA A 100 25.92 8.39 -16.41
CA ALA A 100 25.79 6.93 -16.53
C ALA A 100 26.27 6.18 -15.26
N GLN A 101 27.16 6.79 -14.46
CA GLN A 101 27.88 6.12 -13.38
C GLN A 101 27.09 5.95 -12.05
N LYS A 102 25.82 6.38 -11.94
CA LYS A 102 25.11 6.35 -10.64
C LYS A 102 23.69 5.81 -10.61
N VAL A 103 23.03 5.58 -11.74
CA VAL A 103 21.72 4.93 -11.71
C VAL A 103 21.94 3.43 -11.81
N LYS A 104 22.03 2.77 -10.65
CA LYS A 104 22.00 1.30 -10.60
C LYS A 104 20.63 0.85 -11.12
N LEU A 105 20.56 0.48 -12.40
CA LEU A 105 19.38 -0.09 -13.02
C LEU A 105 19.15 -1.48 -12.42
N ASP A 106 18.16 -1.60 -11.52
CA ASP A 106 17.77 -2.90 -10.97
C ASP A 106 16.53 -3.41 -11.74
N LEU A 107 16.79 -4.10 -12.86
CA LEU A 107 15.74 -4.74 -13.65
C LEU A 107 15.28 -6.07 -13.06
N ARG A 108 15.84 -6.52 -11.93
CA ARG A 108 15.44 -7.78 -11.28
C ARG A 108 14.19 -7.63 -10.43
N ASP A 109 13.84 -6.39 -10.07
CA ASP A 109 12.65 -6.07 -9.33
C ASP A 109 11.72 -5.22 -10.18
N ARG A 110 10.60 -5.84 -10.56
CA ARG A 110 9.50 -5.17 -11.26
C ARG A 110 9.07 -3.90 -10.55
N ASP A 111 8.88 -3.92 -9.24
CA ASP A 111 8.35 -2.76 -8.52
C ASP A 111 9.39 -1.63 -8.47
N ALA A 112 10.67 -1.97 -8.29
CA ALA A 112 11.78 -1.02 -8.36
C ALA A 112 11.94 -0.42 -9.77
N TYR A 113 11.78 -1.23 -10.81
CA TYR A 113 11.79 -0.76 -12.19
C TYR A 113 10.64 0.22 -12.44
N ILE A 114 9.41 -0.14 -12.06
CA ILE A 114 8.22 0.68 -12.27
C ILE A 114 8.33 2.03 -11.55
N ILE A 115 8.84 2.04 -10.31
CA ILE A 115 9.02 3.31 -9.57
C ILE A 115 10.14 4.15 -10.20
N GLN A 116 11.25 3.55 -10.63
CA GLN A 116 12.32 4.26 -11.33
C GLN A 116 11.81 4.86 -12.65
N LEU A 117 11.10 4.07 -13.45
CA LEU A 117 10.50 4.51 -14.70
C LEU A 117 9.54 5.68 -14.45
N TRP A 118 8.66 5.57 -13.45
CA TRP A 118 7.78 6.67 -13.07
C TRP A 118 8.56 7.94 -12.71
N HIS A 119 9.63 7.84 -11.91
CA HIS A 119 10.49 9.00 -11.58
C HIS A 119 11.15 9.60 -12.80
N THR A 120 11.67 8.77 -13.72
CA THR A 120 12.26 9.28 -14.96
C THR A 120 11.25 10.06 -15.79
N ILE A 121 9.97 9.65 -15.81
CA ILE A 121 8.93 10.37 -16.56
C ILE A 121 8.46 11.64 -15.83
N ASN A 122 8.41 11.60 -14.50
CA ASN A 122 7.89 12.71 -13.70
C ASN A 122 8.95 13.79 -13.39
N ASN A 123 10.24 13.47 -13.48
CA ASN A 123 11.31 14.42 -13.28
C ASN A 123 11.35 15.45 -14.42
N LYS A 124 11.49 16.74 -14.08
CA LYS A 124 11.47 17.83 -15.07
C LYS A 124 12.73 17.91 -15.93
N ASN A 125 13.81 17.26 -15.48
CA ASN A 125 15.15 17.35 -16.05
C ASN A 125 15.56 16.13 -16.88
N THR A 126 14.63 15.26 -17.23
CA THR A 126 14.90 14.01 -17.94
C THR A 126 14.32 14.02 -19.36
N ASN A 127 14.92 13.23 -20.26
CA ASN A 127 14.47 13.07 -21.64
C ASN A 127 13.01 12.57 -21.73
N ASN A 128 12.58 11.77 -20.75
CA ASN A 128 11.21 11.28 -20.63
C ASN A 128 10.15 12.36 -20.35
N ARG A 129 10.53 13.62 -20.09
CA ARG A 129 9.55 14.70 -19.98
C ARG A 129 8.79 14.91 -21.30
N GLN A 130 9.46 14.81 -22.43
CA GLN A 130 8.81 14.95 -23.74
C GLN A 130 7.80 13.83 -23.96
N ALA A 131 8.12 12.60 -23.51
CA ALA A 131 7.21 11.47 -23.50
C ALA A 131 5.91 11.82 -22.78
N ARG A 132 6.00 12.33 -21.55
CA ARG A 132 4.84 12.74 -20.77
C ARG A 132 3.98 13.76 -21.50
N VAL A 133 4.59 14.79 -22.09
CA VAL A 133 3.85 15.84 -22.83
C VAL A 133 3.14 15.24 -24.05
N GLN A 134 3.81 14.37 -24.79
CA GLN A 134 3.21 13.67 -25.92
C GLN A 134 2.07 12.74 -25.49
N PHE A 135 2.23 12.04 -24.35
CA PHE A 135 1.18 11.20 -23.76
C PHE A 135 -0.05 11.98 -23.33
N GLU A 136 0.17 13.09 -22.61
CA GLU A 136 -0.89 13.99 -22.18
C GLU A 136 -1.67 14.54 -23.37
N LYS A 137 -1.00 14.80 -24.51
CA LYS A 137 -1.63 15.30 -25.73
C LYS A 137 -2.40 14.23 -26.50
N ARG A 138 -1.90 12.99 -26.56
CA ARG A 138 -2.44 11.94 -27.45
C ARG A 138 -3.42 10.98 -26.78
N TYR A 139 -3.24 10.67 -25.50
CA TYR A 139 -3.94 9.54 -24.87
C TYR A 139 -4.76 9.97 -23.65
N ALA A 140 -4.11 10.41 -22.57
CA ALA A 140 -4.78 10.73 -21.31
C ALA A 140 -3.94 11.68 -20.43
N PRO A 141 -4.57 12.50 -19.58
CA PRO A 141 -3.84 13.40 -18.67
C PRO A 141 -2.96 12.60 -17.70
N TRP A 142 -1.75 13.07 -17.37
CA TRP A 142 -0.81 12.32 -16.52
C TRP A 142 -1.32 12.03 -15.11
N ASN A 143 -2.26 12.82 -14.61
CA ASN A 143 -2.95 12.53 -13.35
C ASN A 143 -3.68 11.18 -13.39
N TYR A 144 -4.16 10.78 -14.57
CA TYR A 144 -4.74 9.46 -14.79
C TYR A 144 -3.72 8.36 -14.52
N TYR A 145 -2.55 8.44 -15.15
CA TYR A 145 -1.46 7.47 -14.95
C TYR A 145 -0.97 7.47 -13.50
N THR A 146 -0.77 8.64 -12.91
CA THR A 146 -0.41 8.77 -11.49
C THR A 146 -1.38 7.98 -10.60
N ARG A 147 -2.69 8.05 -10.86
CA ARG A 147 -3.69 7.24 -10.15
C ARG A 147 -3.57 5.75 -10.47
N HIS A 148 -3.31 5.39 -11.72
CA HIS A 148 -3.07 4.01 -12.14
C HIS A 148 -1.87 3.40 -11.41
N PHE A 149 -0.71 4.07 -11.42
CA PHE A 149 0.49 3.66 -10.67
C PHE A 149 0.20 3.53 -9.17
N PHE A 150 -0.49 4.52 -8.58
CA PHE A 150 -0.88 4.48 -7.18
C PHE A 150 -1.71 3.23 -6.85
N ASN A 151 -2.77 2.98 -7.63
CA ASN A 151 -3.61 1.81 -7.45
C ASN A 151 -2.83 0.51 -7.67
N TRP A 152 -1.98 0.45 -8.69
CA TRP A 152 -1.14 -0.71 -8.99
C TRP A 152 -0.24 -1.09 -7.81
N PHE A 153 0.43 -0.12 -7.17
CA PHE A 153 1.23 -0.38 -5.97
C PHE A 153 0.38 -0.82 -4.78
N LEU A 154 -0.81 -0.26 -4.60
CA LEU A 154 -1.74 -0.73 -3.57
C LEU A 154 -2.14 -2.19 -3.82
N LYS A 155 -2.42 -2.61 -5.06
CA LYS A 155 -2.74 -4.01 -5.37
C LYS A 155 -1.62 -4.99 -5.00
N ARG A 156 -0.39 -4.50 -4.97
CA ARG A 156 0.82 -5.29 -4.66
C ARG A 156 1.29 -5.15 -3.23
N TYR A 157 0.42 -4.67 -2.34
CA TYR A 157 0.69 -4.49 -0.91
C TYR A 157 1.85 -3.51 -0.63
N ASN A 158 2.11 -2.56 -1.54
CA ASN A 158 3.23 -1.64 -1.44
C ASN A 158 2.78 -0.19 -1.17
N VAL A 159 2.26 0.04 0.04
CA VAL A 159 1.73 1.34 0.48
C VAL A 159 2.79 2.45 0.45
N VAL A 160 4.04 2.08 0.72
CA VAL A 160 5.19 3.00 0.73
C VAL A 160 5.42 3.57 -0.67
N ASP A 161 5.50 2.71 -1.69
CA ASP A 161 5.76 3.17 -3.06
C ASP A 161 4.50 3.79 -3.69
N ALA A 162 3.30 3.34 -3.29
CA ALA A 162 2.06 4.03 -3.66
C ALA A 162 2.11 5.51 -3.25
N ARG A 163 2.55 5.83 -2.02
CA ARG A 163 2.67 7.24 -1.56
C ARG A 163 3.77 8.01 -2.29
N GLN A 164 4.82 7.33 -2.71
CA GLN A 164 5.92 7.93 -3.45
C GLN A 164 5.47 8.47 -4.82
N VAL A 165 4.41 7.89 -5.41
CA VAL A 165 3.81 8.35 -6.67
C VAL A 165 3.27 9.79 -6.58
N PHE A 166 2.95 10.30 -5.39
CA PHE A 166 2.53 11.70 -5.24
C PHE A 166 3.61 12.60 -4.65
N THR A 167 4.62 12.01 -4.00
CA THR A 167 5.51 12.72 -3.10
C THR A 167 6.92 12.15 -3.14
N GLN A 168 7.93 12.99 -3.40
CA GLN A 168 9.32 12.53 -3.48
C GLN A 168 10.08 12.67 -2.15
N SER A 169 9.48 13.27 -1.11
CA SER A 169 10.18 13.47 0.16
C SER A 169 10.21 12.17 0.97
N LEU A 170 11.32 11.94 1.67
CA LEU A 170 11.46 10.80 2.58
C LEU A 170 10.42 10.87 3.70
N LEU A 171 10.12 12.08 4.19
CA LEU A 171 9.15 12.30 5.24
C LEU A 171 7.75 11.84 4.81
N SER A 172 7.26 12.25 3.65
CA SER A 172 5.92 11.89 3.16
C SER A 172 5.78 10.38 2.88
N ARG A 173 6.86 9.76 2.41
CA ARG A 173 6.94 8.32 2.17
C ARG A 173 6.69 7.53 3.45
N TYR A 174 7.28 7.97 4.56
CA TYR A 174 7.25 7.24 5.82
C TYR A 174 6.35 7.84 6.89
N VAL A 175 5.67 8.97 6.66
CA VAL A 175 4.90 9.72 7.67
C VAL A 175 3.83 8.90 8.39
N HIS A 176 3.29 7.86 7.73
CA HIS A 176 2.34 6.96 8.39
C HIS A 176 2.96 6.15 9.52
N ILE A 177 4.23 5.79 9.46
CA ILE A 177 4.86 4.99 10.51
C ILE A 177 4.87 5.74 11.85
N PRO A 178 5.47 6.95 11.96
CA PRO A 178 5.41 7.70 13.20
C PRO A 178 3.99 8.12 13.55
N LEU A 179 3.11 8.36 12.57
CA LEU A 179 1.71 8.65 12.85
C LEU A 179 0.97 7.45 13.45
N SER A 180 1.15 6.25 12.91
CA SER A 180 0.59 5.01 13.43
C SER A 180 1.14 4.74 14.83
N LEU A 181 2.45 4.90 15.04
CA LEU A 181 3.05 4.77 16.37
C LEU A 181 2.51 5.82 17.35
N LEU A 182 2.33 7.06 16.92
CA LEU A 182 1.73 8.12 17.71
C LEU A 182 0.28 7.79 18.07
N ILE A 183 -0.53 7.33 17.10
CA ILE A 183 -1.91 6.88 17.34
C ILE A 183 -1.93 5.74 18.34
N ILE A 184 -1.08 4.73 18.18
CA ILE A 184 -0.97 3.60 19.11
C ILE A 184 -0.58 4.10 20.51
N ALA A 185 0.41 4.98 20.61
CA ALA A 185 0.85 5.56 21.87
C ALA A 185 -0.24 6.41 22.53
N LEU A 186 -0.96 7.22 21.76
CA LEU A 186 -2.06 8.05 22.24
C LEU A 186 -3.26 7.23 22.66
N VAL A 187 -3.59 6.16 21.94
CA VAL A 187 -4.59 5.21 22.41
C VAL A 187 -4.08 4.54 23.68
N GLY A 188 -2.84 4.10 23.76
CA GLY A 188 -2.25 3.55 24.98
C GLY A 188 -2.32 4.52 26.17
N LEU A 189 -2.04 5.80 25.95
CA LEU A 189 -2.18 6.87 26.94
C LEU A 189 -3.65 7.10 27.30
N PHE A 190 -4.54 7.16 26.31
CA PHE A 190 -5.97 7.25 26.55
C PHE A 190 -6.48 6.08 27.38
N LEU A 191 -6.06 4.85 27.08
CA LEU A 191 -6.41 3.66 27.85
C LEU A 191 -5.83 3.73 29.27
N GLY A 192 -4.68 4.38 29.46
CA GLY A 192 -4.13 4.71 30.78
C GLY A 192 -4.93 5.80 31.51
N ASP A 193 -5.60 6.68 30.76
CA ASP A 193 -6.42 7.81 31.22
C ASP A 193 -7.94 7.52 31.21
N ILE A 194 -8.38 6.25 31.14
CA ILE A 194 -9.80 5.87 31.29
C ILE A 194 -10.30 6.05 32.76
N TRP A 195 -9.49 6.61 33.67
CA TRP A 195 -9.92 7.26 34.93
C TRP A 195 -10.46 8.71 34.68
N PRO A 196 -11.26 9.32 35.58
CA PRO A 196 -12.37 10.21 35.23
C PRO A 196 -11.97 11.72 35.14
N PRO A 197 -12.86 12.65 34.76
CA PRO A 197 -13.13 13.08 33.37
C PRO A 197 -12.76 14.56 33.11
N GLY A 198 -12.54 14.93 31.84
CA GLY A 198 -12.73 16.34 31.46
C GLY A 198 -12.21 16.83 30.10
N GLN A 199 -11.13 16.28 29.55
CA GLN A 199 -10.47 16.90 28.37
C GLN A 199 -9.98 15.92 27.28
N ASN A 200 -10.29 14.62 27.38
CA ASN A 200 -9.71 13.59 26.51
C ASN A 200 -10.17 13.71 25.04
N TRP A 201 -11.40 14.16 24.79
CA TRP A 201 -11.90 14.34 23.41
C TRP A 201 -11.15 15.45 22.65
N LEU A 202 -10.67 16.48 23.36
CA LEU A 202 -9.90 17.58 22.77
C LEU A 202 -8.52 17.09 22.37
N ILE A 203 -7.86 16.28 23.21
CA ILE A 203 -6.54 15.69 22.90
C ILE A 203 -6.67 14.70 21.73
N THR A 204 -7.71 13.88 21.70
CA THR A 204 -7.96 12.98 20.56
C THR A 204 -8.28 13.76 19.29
N GLY A 205 -9.11 14.80 19.37
CA GLY A 205 -9.45 15.67 18.25
C GLY A 205 -8.24 16.43 17.71
N ILE A 206 -7.42 17.01 18.59
CA ILE A 206 -6.15 17.66 18.25
C ILE A 206 -5.19 16.66 17.63
N SER A 207 -5.14 15.41 18.11
CA SER A 207 -4.23 14.40 17.59
C SER A 207 -4.65 13.89 16.21
N LEU A 208 -5.96 13.68 15.99
CA LEU A 208 -6.51 13.39 14.67
C LEU A 208 -6.29 14.55 13.70
N LEU A 209 -6.51 15.79 14.17
CA LEU A 209 -6.26 17.00 13.41
C LEU A 209 -4.77 17.16 13.08
N LEU A 210 -3.88 16.93 14.04
CA LEU A 210 -2.43 17.00 13.85
C LEU A 210 -1.97 15.91 12.89
N GLY A 211 -2.50 14.68 13.02
CA GLY A 211 -2.26 13.61 12.07
C GLY A 211 -2.72 13.94 10.66
N PHE A 212 -3.89 14.59 10.53
CA PHE A 212 -4.43 15.07 9.26
C PHE A 212 -3.64 16.25 8.70
N VAL A 213 -3.20 17.20 9.53
CA VAL A 213 -2.44 18.40 9.14
C VAL A 213 -1.01 18.03 8.77
N VAL A 214 -0.33 17.21 9.57
CA VAL A 214 0.99 16.65 9.24
C VAL A 214 0.87 15.79 7.98
N GLY A 215 -0.18 14.97 7.89
CA GLY A 215 -0.46 14.15 6.71
C GLY A 215 -0.73 14.96 5.44
N ASN A 216 -1.42 16.09 5.50
CA ASN A 216 -1.77 16.88 4.31
C ASN A 216 -0.77 17.99 3.99
N VAL A 217 -0.38 18.77 4.98
CA VAL A 217 0.50 19.94 4.80
C VAL A 217 1.95 19.49 4.65
N ALA A 218 2.42 18.52 5.44
CA ALA A 218 3.81 18.06 5.35
C ALA A 218 4.02 17.07 4.19
N ALA A 219 3.01 16.26 3.84
CA ALA A 219 3.18 15.28 2.77
C ALA A 219 3.02 15.86 1.36
N ARG A 220 2.37 17.03 1.18
CA ARG A 220 1.99 17.56 -0.16
C ARG A 220 1.14 16.57 -0.99
N MET A 221 0.47 15.63 -0.32
CA MET A 221 -0.42 14.65 -0.93
C MET A 221 -1.85 15.18 -0.86
N LYS A 222 -2.71 14.87 -1.85
CA LYS A 222 -4.12 15.24 -1.74
C LYS A 222 -4.78 14.43 -0.61
N PRO A 223 -5.60 15.04 0.25
CA PRO A 223 -6.24 14.35 1.37
C PRO A 223 -6.99 13.08 0.97
N ALA A 224 -7.70 13.12 -0.16
CA ALA A 224 -8.42 11.96 -0.68
C ALA A 224 -7.50 10.75 -0.93
N TYR A 225 -6.31 10.95 -1.52
CA TYR A 225 -5.36 9.86 -1.76
C TYR A 225 -4.68 9.41 -0.47
N PHE A 226 -4.41 10.34 0.44
CA PHE A 226 -3.88 9.98 1.76
C PHE A 226 -4.86 9.09 2.51
N LEU A 227 -6.15 9.47 2.58
CA LEU A 227 -7.21 8.67 3.18
C LEU A 227 -7.41 7.33 2.45
N GLN A 228 -7.38 7.31 1.12
CA GLN A 228 -7.40 6.06 0.35
C GLN A 228 -6.18 5.17 0.67
N SER A 229 -4.99 5.74 0.85
CA SER A 229 -3.76 5.03 1.22
C SER A 229 -3.68 4.64 2.70
N LEU A 230 -4.52 5.24 3.55
CA LEU A 230 -4.77 4.81 4.93
C LEU A 230 -5.80 3.67 5.01
N ILE A 231 -6.31 3.25 3.85
CA ILE A 231 -7.02 2.01 3.58
C ILE A 231 -8.38 1.90 4.31
N PRO A 232 -9.45 2.45 3.71
CA PRO A 232 -10.83 2.28 4.19
C PRO A 232 -11.23 0.81 4.35
N ARG A 233 -10.71 -0.08 3.48
CA ARG A 233 -11.00 -1.51 3.54
C ARG A 233 -10.38 -2.18 4.74
N PHE A 234 -9.13 -1.86 5.06
CA PHE A 234 -8.48 -2.42 6.23
C PHE A 234 -9.11 -1.91 7.53
N ALA A 235 -9.45 -0.62 7.58
CA ALA A 235 -10.25 -0.08 8.67
C ALA A 235 -11.61 -0.78 8.81
N ALA A 236 -12.33 -0.99 7.69
CA ALA A 236 -13.60 -1.72 7.68
C ALA A 236 -13.43 -3.18 8.15
N THR A 237 -12.35 -3.85 7.78
CA THR A 237 -12.11 -5.24 8.20
C THR A 237 -11.84 -5.35 9.69
N ILE A 238 -11.13 -4.38 10.25
CA ILE A 238 -10.94 -4.28 11.69
C ILE A 238 -12.28 -3.97 12.37
N ALA A 239 -13.10 -3.09 11.79
CA ALA A 239 -14.45 -2.83 12.28
C ALA A 239 -15.32 -4.11 12.26
N VAL A 240 -15.21 -4.95 11.23
CA VAL A 240 -15.86 -6.28 11.20
C VAL A 240 -15.36 -7.17 12.33
N GLY A 241 -14.06 -7.15 12.65
CA GLY A 241 -13.51 -7.82 13.82
C GLY A 241 -14.15 -7.37 15.13
N TYR A 242 -14.40 -6.07 15.30
CA TYR A 242 -15.13 -5.54 16.46
C TYR A 242 -16.62 -5.92 16.45
N LEU A 243 -17.28 -5.89 15.29
CA LEU A 243 -18.67 -6.34 15.16
C LEU A 243 -18.82 -7.83 15.53
N PHE A 244 -17.83 -8.66 15.20
CA PHE A 244 -17.78 -10.04 15.65
C PHE A 244 -17.64 -10.13 17.17
N LEU A 245 -16.82 -9.29 17.80
CA LEU A 245 -16.71 -9.27 19.26
C LEU A 245 -18.02 -8.82 19.92
N PHE A 246 -18.75 -7.87 19.33
CA PHE A 246 -20.09 -7.50 19.79
C PHE A 246 -21.09 -8.65 19.70
N SER A 247 -21.03 -9.48 18.66
CA SER A 247 -21.91 -10.65 18.54
C SER A 247 -21.48 -11.82 19.43
N ALA A 248 -20.20 -11.89 19.81
CA ALA A 248 -19.62 -12.90 20.68
C ALA A 248 -19.45 -12.39 22.13
N SER A 249 -20.51 -11.85 22.73
CA SER A 249 -20.46 -11.27 24.08
C SER A 249 -19.89 -12.23 25.14
N GLY A 250 -20.16 -13.52 25.04
CA GLY A 250 -19.58 -14.54 25.92
C GLY A 250 -18.05 -14.62 25.86
N LEU A 251 -17.45 -14.41 24.68
CA LEU A 251 -15.99 -14.34 24.54
C LEU A 251 -15.45 -13.10 25.25
N VAL A 252 -16.10 -11.95 25.07
CA VAL A 252 -15.72 -10.69 25.74
C VAL A 252 -15.80 -10.83 27.26
N ALA A 253 -16.86 -11.47 27.77
CA ALA A 253 -17.00 -11.79 29.20
C ALA A 253 -15.88 -12.70 29.71
N VAL A 254 -15.54 -13.77 28.98
CA VAL A 254 -14.42 -14.66 29.33
C VAL A 254 -13.10 -13.90 29.35
N LEU A 255 -12.83 -13.02 28.38
CA LEU A 255 -11.62 -12.19 28.36
C LEU A 255 -11.59 -11.22 29.55
N TYR A 256 -12.75 -10.68 29.92
CA TYR A 256 -12.91 -9.75 31.04
C TYR A 256 -12.67 -10.42 32.39
N GLU A 257 -13.28 -11.58 32.61
CA GLU A 257 -13.17 -12.36 33.84
C GLU A 257 -11.84 -13.10 33.96
N SER A 258 -11.10 -13.24 32.85
CA SER A 258 -9.80 -13.89 32.84
C SER A 258 -8.84 -13.14 33.78
N ARG A 259 -8.52 -13.76 34.91
CA ARG A 259 -7.50 -13.27 35.86
C ARG A 259 -6.08 -13.58 35.39
N LEU A 260 -5.84 -13.48 34.08
CA LEU A 260 -4.52 -13.70 33.52
C LEU A 260 -3.64 -12.51 33.87
N ASP A 261 -2.40 -12.78 34.27
CA ASP A 261 -1.41 -11.72 34.48
C ASP A 261 -1.20 -10.93 33.19
N PHE A 262 -0.96 -9.62 33.33
CA PHE A 262 -0.71 -8.72 32.21
C PHE A 262 0.37 -9.25 31.25
N TRP A 263 1.47 -9.79 31.79
CA TRP A 263 2.57 -10.34 30.99
C TRP A 263 2.15 -11.54 30.15
N LEU A 264 1.27 -12.39 30.68
CA LEU A 264 0.75 -13.53 29.95
C LEU A 264 -0.20 -13.08 28.83
N GLN A 265 -1.08 -12.10 29.10
CA GLN A 265 -1.93 -11.49 28.07
C GLN A 265 -1.08 -10.81 26.97
N ALA A 266 -0.03 -10.09 27.33
CA ALA A 266 0.90 -9.47 26.38
C ALA A 266 1.63 -10.52 25.53
N ALA A 267 2.06 -11.64 26.13
CA ALA A 267 2.67 -12.74 25.39
C ALA A 267 1.69 -13.39 24.40
N ILE A 268 0.43 -13.62 24.81
CA ILE A 268 -0.63 -14.12 23.92
C ILE A 268 -0.85 -13.14 22.76
N CYS A 269 -0.93 -11.84 23.04
CA CYS A 269 -1.08 -10.82 22.00
C CYS A 269 0.07 -10.87 21.00
N LEU A 270 1.31 -10.95 21.48
CA LEU A 270 2.50 -11.05 20.63
C LEU A 270 2.43 -12.29 19.73
N VAL A 271 2.04 -13.45 20.27
CA VAL A 271 1.90 -14.69 19.48
C VAL A 271 0.84 -14.52 18.39
N ILE A 272 -0.32 -13.93 18.70
CA ILE A 272 -1.38 -13.68 17.71
C ILE A 272 -0.89 -12.72 16.63
N ILE A 273 -0.26 -11.60 17.00
CA ILE A 273 0.28 -10.61 16.07
C ILE A 273 1.34 -11.25 15.16
N LEU A 274 2.23 -12.08 15.70
CA LEU A 274 3.22 -12.82 14.92
C LEU A 274 2.56 -13.81 13.96
N ALA A 275 1.55 -14.56 14.40
CA ALA A 275 0.82 -15.50 13.56
C ALA A 275 0.11 -14.79 12.39
N VAL A 276 -0.56 -13.67 12.67
CA VAL A 276 -1.18 -12.80 11.64
C VAL A 276 -0.12 -12.26 10.69
N GLY A 277 1.02 -11.79 11.21
CA GLY A 277 2.14 -11.30 10.40
C GLY A 277 2.70 -12.37 9.45
N ILE A 278 2.92 -13.59 9.96
CA ILE A 278 3.38 -14.72 9.14
C ILE A 278 2.35 -15.05 8.05
N TYR A 279 1.07 -15.08 8.41
CA TYR A 279 -0.01 -15.32 7.45
C TYR A 279 -0.07 -14.24 6.36
N MET A 280 0.07 -12.96 6.73
CA MET A 280 0.12 -11.85 5.76
C MET A 280 1.34 -11.98 4.82
N VAL A 281 2.51 -12.35 5.33
CA VAL A 281 3.69 -12.63 4.48
C VAL A 281 3.40 -13.75 3.48
N GLN A 282 2.76 -14.84 3.93
CA GLN A 282 2.38 -15.95 3.08
C GLN A 282 1.40 -15.52 1.98
N VAL A 283 0.37 -14.74 2.32
CA VAL A 283 -0.62 -14.23 1.36
C VAL A 283 0.03 -13.31 0.35
N ILE A 284 0.85 -12.34 0.79
CA ILE A 284 1.59 -11.43 -0.09
C ILE A 284 2.48 -12.22 -1.04
N HIS A 285 3.22 -13.20 -0.53
CA HIS A 285 4.12 -14.02 -1.35
C HIS A 285 3.35 -14.90 -2.36
N ARG A 286 2.12 -15.32 -2.05
CA ARG A 286 1.25 -16.09 -2.95
C ARG A 286 0.65 -15.22 -4.05
N GLN A 287 0.13 -14.05 -3.68
CA GLN A 287 -0.66 -13.21 -4.58
C GLN A 287 0.19 -12.30 -5.48
N VAL A 288 1.37 -11.86 -5.02
CA VAL A 288 2.20 -10.93 -5.80
C VAL A 288 3.03 -11.68 -6.84
N GLN A 289 2.80 -11.35 -8.12
CA GLN A 289 3.55 -11.88 -9.27
C GLN A 289 4.30 -10.78 -10.03
N PRO A 290 5.60 -10.91 -10.35
CA PRO A 290 6.51 -12.00 -9.98
C PRO A 290 6.71 -12.08 -8.46
N ARG A 291 7.16 -13.24 -7.98
CA ARG A 291 7.39 -13.49 -6.56
C ARG A 291 8.37 -12.47 -5.98
N LEU A 292 7.97 -11.85 -4.87
CA LEU A 292 8.82 -10.98 -4.08
C LEU A 292 9.86 -11.78 -3.31
N SER A 293 11.01 -11.18 -3.03
CA SER A 293 11.92 -11.74 -2.04
C SER A 293 11.25 -11.78 -0.66
N LEU A 294 11.55 -12.81 0.14
CA LEU A 294 10.96 -12.99 1.47
C LEU A 294 11.11 -11.74 2.35
N TRP A 295 12.29 -11.12 2.31
CA TRP A 295 12.56 -9.88 3.04
C TRP A 295 11.60 -8.74 2.67
N ARG A 296 11.31 -8.55 1.38
CA ARG A 296 10.36 -7.52 0.92
C ARG A 296 8.93 -7.86 1.32
N ALA A 297 8.55 -9.14 1.27
CA ALA A 297 7.23 -9.58 1.75
C ALA A 297 7.07 -9.31 3.26
N VAL A 298 8.09 -9.62 4.07
CA VAL A 298 8.15 -9.31 5.51
C VAL A 298 8.04 -7.80 5.74
N GLN A 299 8.83 -7.00 5.02
CA GLN A 299 8.78 -5.54 5.14
C GLN A 299 7.38 -4.99 4.84
N ARG A 300 6.77 -5.40 3.71
CA ARG A 300 5.41 -4.97 3.34
C ARG A 300 4.38 -5.39 4.39
N SER A 301 4.46 -6.65 4.83
CA SER A 301 3.59 -7.17 5.89
C SER A 301 3.72 -6.36 7.18
N LEU A 302 4.93 -6.00 7.59
CA LEU A 302 5.17 -5.19 8.79
C LEU A 302 4.51 -3.81 8.68
N HIS A 303 4.65 -3.13 7.53
CA HIS A 303 3.99 -1.83 7.31
C HIS A 303 2.47 -1.93 7.41
N LEU A 304 1.88 -2.98 6.84
CA LEU A 304 0.44 -3.22 6.92
C LEU A 304 0.02 -3.57 8.34
N LEU A 305 0.76 -4.44 9.03
CA LEU A 305 0.47 -4.82 10.40
C LEU A 305 0.50 -3.61 11.35
N LEU A 306 1.50 -2.73 11.23
CA LEU A 306 1.55 -1.47 12.00
C LEU A 306 0.35 -0.57 11.72
N THR A 307 -0.06 -0.47 10.45
CA THR A 307 -1.26 0.26 10.06
C THR A 307 -2.51 -0.38 10.70
N GLY A 308 -2.55 -1.71 10.79
CA GLY A 308 -3.67 -2.46 11.34
C GLY A 308 -3.77 -2.35 12.84
N VAL A 309 -2.64 -2.45 13.54
CA VAL A 309 -2.58 -2.17 14.98
C VAL A 309 -3.07 -0.76 15.28
N ALA A 310 -2.70 0.24 14.48
CA ALA A 310 -3.22 1.60 14.68
C ALA A 310 -4.74 1.71 14.47
N HIS A 311 -5.29 1.09 13.42
CA HIS A 311 -6.74 1.06 13.20
C HIS A 311 -7.48 0.24 14.27
N SER A 312 -6.89 -0.84 14.75
CA SER A 312 -7.42 -1.64 15.85
C SER A 312 -7.42 -0.84 17.14
N ALA A 313 -6.37 -0.09 17.44
CA ALA A 313 -6.33 0.83 18.57
C ALA A 313 -7.46 1.88 18.49
N ILE A 314 -7.69 2.48 17.32
CA ILE A 314 -8.82 3.40 17.09
C ILE A 314 -10.17 2.67 17.27
N GLY A 315 -10.31 1.47 16.73
CA GLY A 315 -11.51 0.66 16.86
C GLY A 315 -11.83 0.36 18.32
N LEU A 316 -10.83 -0.07 19.10
CA LEU A 316 -10.94 -0.30 20.54
C LEU A 316 -11.37 0.96 21.26
N TRP A 317 -10.76 2.09 20.93
CA TRP A 317 -11.10 3.39 21.54
C TRP A 317 -12.58 3.72 21.40
N VAL A 318 -13.14 3.48 20.20
CA VAL A 318 -14.56 3.71 19.91
C VAL A 318 -15.46 2.62 20.52
N SER A 319 -15.03 1.35 20.50
CA SER A 319 -15.87 0.21 20.85
C SER A 319 -15.84 -0.18 22.32
N ALA A 320 -14.77 0.14 23.05
CA ALA A 320 -14.58 -0.26 24.45
C ALA A 320 -15.72 0.19 25.37
N PRO A 321 -16.23 1.44 25.32
CA PRO A 321 -17.35 1.84 26.16
C PRO A 321 -18.60 0.99 25.96
N LEU A 322 -18.81 0.47 24.74
CA LEU A 322 -19.94 -0.39 24.41
C LEU A 322 -19.67 -1.83 24.83
N LEU A 323 -18.50 -2.37 24.50
CA LEU A 323 -18.12 -3.77 24.80
C LEU A 323 -18.09 -4.09 26.29
N TYR A 324 -17.71 -3.11 27.12
CA TYR A 324 -17.61 -3.28 28.58
C TYR A 324 -18.73 -2.54 29.33
N SER A 325 -19.80 -2.13 28.64
CA SER A 325 -20.98 -1.60 29.32
C SER A 325 -21.72 -2.72 30.06
N GLY A 326 -22.39 -2.37 31.17
CA GLY A 326 -23.18 -3.31 31.97
C GLY A 326 -24.38 -3.95 31.25
N THR A 327 -24.60 -3.64 29.96
CA THR A 327 -25.54 -4.37 29.11
C THR A 327 -24.93 -5.64 28.52
N PHE A 328 -23.61 -5.72 28.41
CA PHE A 328 -22.88 -6.88 27.87
C PHE A 328 -22.21 -7.73 28.95
N LEU A 329 -21.90 -7.14 30.10
CA LEU A 329 -21.28 -7.81 31.25
C LEU A 329 -22.26 -7.90 32.41
N ASP A 330 -22.15 -8.96 33.19
CA ASP A 330 -22.95 -9.14 34.41
C ASP A 330 -22.65 -8.02 35.41
N GLN A 331 -23.67 -7.53 36.13
CA GLN A 331 -23.53 -6.34 37.01
C GLN A 331 -22.55 -6.55 38.18
N SER A 332 -22.14 -7.79 38.41
CA SER A 332 -21.19 -8.21 39.44
C SER A 332 -19.72 -8.14 39.00
N ALA A 333 -19.45 -7.88 37.72
CA ALA A 333 -18.11 -7.83 37.18
C ALA A 333 -17.32 -6.62 37.76
N PRO A 334 -15.97 -6.71 37.89
CA PRO A 334 -15.16 -5.58 38.35
C PRO A 334 -15.45 -4.32 37.53
N PRO A 335 -15.19 -3.11 38.06
CA PRO A 335 -15.68 -1.89 37.43
C PRO A 335 -14.95 -1.51 36.13
N GLU A 336 -13.72 -1.99 35.91
CA GLU A 336 -12.88 -1.56 34.77
C GLU A 336 -12.03 -2.70 34.17
N PRO A 337 -11.93 -2.81 32.83
CA PRO A 337 -11.07 -3.78 32.16
C PRO A 337 -9.60 -3.43 32.39
N THR A 338 -8.78 -4.46 32.63
CA THR A 338 -7.33 -4.27 32.69
C THR A 338 -6.75 -3.86 31.33
N ALA A 339 -5.61 -3.17 31.33
CA ALA A 339 -4.89 -2.81 30.10
C ALA A 339 -4.56 -4.03 29.22
N GLY A 340 -4.28 -5.18 29.84
CA GLY A 340 -4.00 -6.40 29.09
C GLY A 340 -5.27 -7.02 28.47
N THR A 341 -6.43 -6.95 29.15
CA THR A 341 -7.73 -7.32 28.57
C THR A 341 -8.04 -6.46 27.33
N LEU A 342 -7.82 -5.14 27.44
CA LEU A 342 -8.01 -4.20 26.33
C LEU A 342 -7.08 -4.51 25.14
N LEU A 343 -5.80 -4.75 25.41
CA LEU A 343 -4.81 -5.14 24.41
C LEU A 343 -5.21 -6.45 23.70
N LEU A 344 -5.67 -7.44 24.47
CA LEU A 344 -6.08 -8.74 23.95
C LEU A 344 -7.34 -8.63 23.09
N THR A 345 -8.34 -7.86 23.52
CA THR A 345 -9.55 -7.57 22.75
C THR A 345 -9.22 -6.88 21.42
N ALA A 346 -8.34 -5.87 21.42
CA ALA A 346 -7.89 -5.22 20.19
C ALA A 346 -7.15 -6.20 19.27
N THR A 347 -6.25 -6.99 19.84
CA THR A 347 -5.47 -7.99 19.07
C THR A 347 -6.36 -9.05 18.44
N ILE A 348 -7.40 -9.52 19.15
CA ILE A 348 -8.37 -10.48 18.62
C ILE A 348 -9.19 -9.84 17.49
N ALA A 349 -9.70 -8.62 17.68
CA ALA A 349 -10.43 -7.89 16.62
C ALA A 349 -9.56 -7.69 15.37
N LEU A 350 -8.28 -7.30 15.55
CA LEU A 350 -7.32 -7.20 14.46
C LEU A 350 -7.16 -8.54 13.74
N ALA A 351 -6.91 -9.62 14.48
CA ALA A 351 -6.69 -10.94 13.91
C ALA A 351 -7.89 -11.44 13.12
N ILE A 352 -9.09 -11.34 13.70
CA ILE A 352 -10.34 -11.73 13.04
C ILE A 352 -10.55 -10.90 11.78
N GLY A 353 -10.41 -9.57 11.87
CA GLY A 353 -10.57 -8.67 10.73
C GLY A 353 -9.62 -8.99 9.58
N VAL A 354 -8.32 -9.16 9.88
CA VAL A 354 -7.30 -9.48 8.89
C VAL A 354 -7.55 -10.85 8.26
N VAL A 355 -7.85 -11.87 9.07
CA VAL A 355 -8.09 -13.24 8.58
C VAL A 355 -9.34 -13.28 7.71
N LEU A 356 -10.45 -12.69 8.16
CA LEU A 356 -11.69 -12.63 7.37
C LEU A 356 -11.46 -11.95 6.03
N GLN A 357 -10.76 -10.81 6.02
CA GLN A 357 -10.49 -10.10 4.77
C GLN A 357 -9.68 -10.94 3.78
N MET A 358 -8.61 -11.56 4.26
CA MET A 358 -7.70 -12.34 3.41
C MET A 358 -8.31 -13.67 2.95
N VAL A 359 -9.30 -14.21 3.67
CA VAL A 359 -10.00 -15.45 3.31
C VAL A 359 -11.21 -15.18 2.41
N TRP A 360 -11.96 -14.11 2.68
CA TRP A 360 -13.25 -13.87 2.02
C TRP A 360 -13.10 -13.16 0.68
N GLU A 361 -12.17 -12.22 0.58
CA GLU A 361 -11.96 -11.45 -0.64
C GLU A 361 -10.57 -11.79 -1.18
N ASP A 362 -10.50 -12.43 -2.36
CA ASP A 362 -9.26 -12.60 -3.13
C ASP A 362 -8.70 -11.25 -3.66
N LYS A 363 -8.88 -10.17 -2.89
CA LYS A 363 -8.44 -8.82 -3.18
C LYS A 363 -7.53 -8.32 -2.05
N PRO A 364 -6.50 -7.52 -2.38
CA PRO A 364 -5.59 -6.96 -1.40
C PRO A 364 -6.30 -6.11 -0.34
N VAL A 365 -5.91 -6.30 0.92
CA VAL A 365 -6.43 -5.49 2.05
C VAL A 365 -6.23 -3.99 1.82
N THR A 366 -5.21 -3.61 1.05
CA THR A 366 -4.77 -2.26 0.70
C THR A 366 -5.59 -1.56 -0.36
N GLU A 367 -6.43 -2.28 -1.11
CA GLU A 367 -7.32 -1.67 -2.09
C GLU A 367 -8.46 -0.90 -1.40
N PRO A 368 -8.90 0.26 -1.93
CA PRO A 368 -10.12 0.90 -1.45
C PRO A 368 -11.35 0.01 -1.70
N LEU A 369 -12.36 0.14 -0.82
CA LEU A 369 -13.67 -0.54 -0.95
C LEU A 369 -14.39 -0.15 -2.24
#